data_AF-A0A957LFT6-F1
#
_entry.id   AF-A0A957LFT6-F1
#
_cell.length_a   1.000
_cell.length_b   1.000
_cell.length_c   1.000
_cell.angle_alpha   90.00
_cell.angle_beta   90.00
_cell.angle_gamma   90.00
#
_symmetry.space_group_name_H-M   'P 1'
#
loop_
_entity.id
_entity.type
_entity.pdbx_description
1 polymer ?
#
loop_
_entity_poly.entity_id
_entity_poly.type
_entity_poly.pdbx_seq_one_letter_code
_entity_poly.pdbx_strand_id
1 'polypeptide(L)'
;MREKIQRWLSPTAGETAVQFGTFDGVFLPTLLTILGAVMYLRTGWVVGNAGLGGALLIIGLSNLITICTGLSISSVATNIRVGAGGAFSIISQSLGLEVGGSVNLPFYVAQAISAAFYIFAFSEGWLRIFPNHSAALVTFITFGICFGIAFFSVNLAARIRYPILFIVTFSLLSVF
;
A
#
# COMPACT_ATOMS: atom_id res chain seq x y z
N MET A 1 34.44 -21.25 -21.94
CA MET A 1 33.04 -20.76 -22.10
C MET A 1 32.33 -20.54 -20.75
N ARG A 2 32.47 -21.46 -19.77
CA ARG A 2 31.93 -21.30 -18.40
C ARG A 2 32.49 -20.08 -17.63
N GLU A 3 33.77 -19.75 -17.81
CA GLU A 3 34.39 -18.59 -17.15
C GLU A 3 33.86 -17.24 -17.63
N LYS A 4 33.49 -17.12 -18.92
CA LYS A 4 32.87 -15.91 -19.45
C LYS A 4 31.48 -15.71 -18.84
N ILE A 5 30.71 -16.78 -18.64
CA ILE A 5 29.36 -16.73 -18.02
C ILE A 5 29.46 -16.32 -16.54
N GLN A 6 30.46 -16.80 -15.79
CA GLN A 6 30.70 -16.35 -14.42
C GLN A 6 31.05 -14.86 -14.33
N ARG A 7 31.74 -14.30 -15.33
CA ARG A 7 32.06 -12.86 -15.41
C ARG A 7 30.85 -11.96 -15.69
N TRP A 8 29.77 -12.50 -16.27
CA TRP A 8 28.49 -11.80 -16.44
C TRP A 8 27.54 -11.97 -15.23
N LEU A 9 27.77 -13.01 -14.41
CA LEU A 9 27.02 -13.26 -13.17
C LEU A 9 27.65 -12.62 -11.92
N SER A 10 28.92 -12.21 -11.97
CA SER A 10 29.51 -11.41 -10.91
C SER A 10 28.84 -10.03 -10.93
N PRO A 11 28.12 -9.63 -9.87
CA PRO A 11 27.57 -8.29 -9.78
C PRO A 11 28.72 -7.30 -9.96
N THR A 12 28.61 -6.41 -10.95
CA THR A 12 29.53 -5.29 -11.12
C THR A 12 29.51 -4.48 -9.82
N ALA A 13 30.59 -4.58 -9.05
CA ALA A 13 30.81 -3.80 -7.85
C ALA A 13 30.76 -2.31 -8.22
N GLY A 14 29.66 -1.63 -7.91
CA GLY A 14 29.50 -0.22 -8.23
C GLY A 14 28.09 0.34 -8.05
N GLU A 15 27.04 -0.47 -8.12
CA GLU A 15 25.68 -0.01 -7.82
C GLU A 15 25.22 -0.68 -6.52
N THR A 16 25.51 -0.03 -5.39
CA THR A 16 24.90 -0.39 -4.12
C THR A 16 23.40 -0.12 -4.25
N ALA A 17 22.64 -1.11 -4.73
CA ALA A 17 21.20 -1.11 -4.64
C ALA A 17 20.88 -0.81 -3.17
N VAL A 18 20.24 0.33 -2.91
CA VAL A 18 19.88 0.76 -1.56
C VAL A 18 18.96 -0.32 -0.99
N GLN A 19 19.52 -1.16 -0.12
CA GLN A 19 18.76 -2.23 0.52
C GLN A 19 17.92 -1.61 1.62
N PHE A 20 16.60 -1.68 1.49
CA PHE A 20 15.70 -1.26 2.55
C PHE A 20 15.70 -2.33 3.66
N GLY A 21 15.83 -1.90 4.92
CA GLY A 21 15.68 -2.80 6.08
C GLY A 21 14.22 -3.25 6.27
N THR A 22 13.94 -4.15 7.21
CA THR A 22 12.58 -4.64 7.48
C THR A 22 11.62 -3.52 7.89
N PHE A 23 12.09 -2.59 8.74
CA PHE A 23 11.29 -1.46 9.20
C PHE A 23 10.98 -0.48 8.06
N ASP A 24 12.02 -0.01 7.38
CA ASP A 24 11.92 0.99 6.31
C ASP A 24 11.30 0.42 5.03
N GLY A 25 11.58 -0.84 4.72
CA GLY A 25 11.13 -1.49 3.50
C GLY A 25 9.70 -2.02 3.60
N VAL A 26 9.30 -2.57 4.75
CA VAL A 26 8.07 -3.39 4.85
C VAL A 26 7.10 -2.93 5.93
N PHE A 27 7.58 -2.49 7.11
CA PHE A 27 6.67 -2.10 8.19
C PHE A 27 6.03 -0.73 7.97
N LEU A 28 6.84 0.32 7.78
CA LEU A 28 6.35 1.68 7.63
C LEU A 28 5.42 1.89 6.40
N PRO A 29 5.59 1.25 5.21
CA PRO A 29 4.72 1.51 4.07
C PRO A 29 3.39 0.77 4.26
N THR A 30 3.42 -0.44 4.80
CA THR A 30 2.22 -1.23 5.14
C THR A 30 1.40 -0.54 6.21
N LEU A 31 2.03 0.05 7.23
CA LEU A 31 1.31 0.82 8.24
C LEU A 31 0.62 2.05 7.62
N LEU A 32 1.27 2.71 6.66
CA LEU A 32 0.71 3.87 5.97
C LEU A 32 -0.46 3.51 5.04
N THR A 33 -0.44 2.33 4.43
CA THR A 33 -1.55 1.88 3.56
C THR A 33 -2.76 1.41 4.37
N ILE A 34 -2.55 0.89 5.58
CA ILE A 34 -3.63 0.51 6.51
C ILE A 34 -4.25 1.74 7.17
N LEU A 35 -3.42 2.70 7.63
CA LEU A 35 -3.87 3.96 8.23
C LEU A 35 -4.30 4.96 7.14
N GLY A 36 -5.36 4.61 6.43
CA GLY A 36 -5.89 5.38 5.31
C GLY A 36 -7.03 6.35 5.69
N ALA A 37 -7.53 7.05 4.67
CA ALA A 37 -8.65 7.98 4.78
C ALA A 37 -9.94 7.36 5.36
N VAL A 38 -10.14 6.05 5.20
CA VAL A 38 -11.30 5.31 5.75
C VAL A 38 -11.37 5.45 7.27
N MET A 39 -10.21 5.36 7.94
CA MET A 39 -10.14 5.46 9.40
C MET A 39 -10.69 6.81 9.91
N TYR A 40 -10.40 7.90 9.19
CA TYR A 40 -10.87 9.24 9.55
C TYR A 40 -12.32 9.50 9.12
N LEU A 41 -12.70 9.11 7.91
CA LEU A 41 -13.98 9.51 7.32
C LEU A 41 -15.13 8.52 7.54
N ARG A 42 -14.85 7.27 7.88
CA ARG A 42 -15.86 6.20 7.93
C ARG A 42 -16.01 5.56 9.30
N THR A 43 -14.98 5.52 10.13
CA THR A 43 -15.07 4.87 11.46
C THR A 43 -16.21 5.43 12.31
N GLY A 44 -16.37 6.76 12.38
CA GLY A 44 -17.46 7.39 13.13
C GLY A 44 -18.85 7.03 12.59
N TRP A 45 -19.01 6.95 11.27
CA TRP A 45 -20.27 6.54 10.64
C TRP A 45 -20.58 5.06 10.90
N VAL A 46 -19.59 4.18 10.86
CA VAL A 46 -19.76 2.75 11.16
C VAL A 46 -20.20 2.55 12.60
N VAL A 47 -19.56 3.21 13.56
CA VAL A 47 -19.95 3.15 14.98
C VAL A 47 -21.35 3.73 15.20
N GLY A 48 -21.71 4.81 14.50
CA GLY A 48 -23.04 5.41 14.57
C GLY A 48 -24.17 4.51 14.08
N ASN A 49 -23.95 3.70 13.04
CA ASN A 49 -24.98 2.82 12.47
C ASN A 49 -25.00 1.41 13.08
N ALA A 50 -23.83 0.82 13.32
CA ALA A 50 -23.71 -0.55 13.83
C ALA A 50 -23.65 -0.61 15.37
N GLY A 51 -23.54 0.54 16.04
CA GLY A 51 -23.24 0.62 17.47
C GLY A 51 -21.81 0.20 17.80
N LEU A 52 -21.41 0.37 19.06
CA LEU A 52 -20.05 0.02 19.52
C LEU A 52 -19.76 -1.48 19.36
N GLY A 53 -20.70 -2.35 19.79
CA GLY A 53 -20.54 -3.80 19.71
C GLY A 53 -20.46 -4.31 18.26
N GLY A 54 -21.32 -3.79 17.37
CA GLY A 54 -21.30 -4.15 15.95
C GLY A 54 -20.03 -3.66 15.25
N ALA A 55 -19.57 -2.44 15.53
CA ALA A 55 -18.33 -1.92 14.98
C ALA A 55 -17.10 -2.73 15.42
N LEU A 56 -17.01 -3.11 16.70
CA LEU A 56 -15.93 -3.97 17.21
C LEU A 56 -15.92 -5.35 16.55
N LEU A 57 -17.10 -5.94 16.31
CA LEU A 57 -17.22 -7.23 15.62
C LEU A 57 -16.72 -7.11 14.16
N ILE A 58 -17.13 -6.06 13.43
CA ILE A 58 -16.69 -5.81 12.05
C ILE A 58 -15.17 -5.66 11.98
N ILE A 59 -14.58 -4.88 12.88
CA ILE A 59 -13.13 -4.68 12.95
C ILE A 59 -12.43 -6.00 13.30
N GLY A 60 -12.95 -6.76 14.26
CA GLY A 60 -12.40 -8.05 14.68
C GLY A 60 -12.38 -9.08 13.54
N LEU A 61 -13.49 -9.24 12.81
CA LEU A 61 -13.56 -10.13 11.66
C LEU A 61 -12.63 -9.68 10.53
N SER A 62 -12.57 -8.38 10.24
CA SER A 62 -11.68 -7.84 9.21
C SER A 62 -10.21 -8.09 9.53
N ASN A 63 -9.83 -7.93 10.80
CA ASN A 63 -8.47 -8.19 11.26
C ASN A 63 -8.15 -9.69 11.21
N LEU A 64 -9.09 -10.57 11.56
CA LEU A 64 -8.92 -12.02 11.43
C LEU A 64 -8.62 -12.44 9.99
N ILE A 65 -9.38 -11.94 9.01
CA ILE A 65 -9.15 -12.21 7.59
C ILE A 65 -7.74 -11.75 7.20
N THR A 66 -7.35 -10.53 7.60
CA THR A 66 -6.05 -9.95 7.28
C THR A 66 -4.89 -10.75 7.88
N ILE A 67 -5.03 -11.21 9.12
CA ILE A 67 -4.02 -12.05 9.79
C ILE A 67 -3.88 -13.39 9.07
N CYS A 68 -4.99 -14.06 8.73
CA CYS A 68 -4.97 -15.32 7.99
C CYS A 68 -4.28 -15.16 6.62
N THR A 69 -4.59 -14.10 5.88
CA THR A 69 -3.93 -13.80 4.61
C THR A 69 -2.44 -13.49 4.80
N GLY A 70 -2.08 -12.71 5.83
CA GLY A 70 -0.69 -12.39 6.15
C GLY A 70 0.13 -13.63 6.50
N LEU A 71 -0.41 -14.55 7.30
CA LEU A 71 0.22 -15.83 7.61
C LEU A 71 0.40 -16.71 6.36
N SER A 72 -0.60 -16.73 5.48
CA SER A 72 -0.51 -17.45 4.20
C SER A 72 0.62 -16.91 3.32
N ILE A 73 0.69 -15.58 3.14
CA ILE A 73 1.76 -14.93 2.36
C ILE A 73 3.13 -15.14 3.03
N SER A 74 3.21 -15.11 4.36
CA SER A 74 4.45 -15.38 5.09
C SER A 74 4.96 -16.81 4.84
N SER A 75 4.07 -17.80 4.79
CA SER A 75 4.43 -19.19 4.46
C SER A 75 4.98 -19.28 3.04
N VAL A 76 4.29 -18.67 2.07
CA VAL A 76 4.73 -18.60 0.67
C VAL A 76 6.10 -17.94 0.54
N ALA A 77 6.31 -16.80 1.21
CA ALA A 77 7.58 -16.07 1.16
C ALA A 77 8.75 -16.83 1.81
N THR A 78 8.48 -17.72 2.77
CA THR A 78 9.51 -18.52 3.46
C THR A 78 9.85 -19.82 2.71
N ASN A 79 8.96 -20.29 1.82
CA ASN A 79 9.11 -21.55 1.11
C ASN A 79 10.10 -21.49 -0.08
N ILE A 80 10.49 -20.30 -0.53
CA ILE A 80 11.38 -20.11 -1.67
C ILE A 80 12.56 -19.18 -1.35
N ARG A 81 13.65 -19.30 -2.11
CA ARG A 81 14.69 -18.26 -2.14
C ARG A 81 14.16 -17.08 -2.94
N VAL A 82 13.72 -16.05 -2.23
CA VAL A 82 13.20 -14.82 -2.83
C VAL A 82 14.29 -14.16 -3.68
N GLY A 83 14.13 -14.24 -5.01
CA GLY A 83 14.96 -13.51 -5.96
C GLY A 83 14.56 -12.04 -6.06
N ALA A 84 15.27 -11.27 -6.90
CA ALA A 84 14.85 -9.91 -7.22
C ALA A 84 13.48 -9.92 -7.90
N GLY A 85 12.51 -9.20 -7.33
CA GLY A 85 11.14 -9.14 -7.84
C GLY A 85 10.15 -8.62 -6.79
N GLY A 86 8.89 -8.44 -7.21
CA GLY A 86 7.78 -8.06 -6.34
C GLY A 86 6.88 -9.23 -5.95
N ALA A 87 5.70 -8.91 -5.39
CA ALA A 87 4.72 -9.91 -4.93
C ALA A 87 4.34 -10.95 -6.01
N PHE A 88 4.18 -10.54 -7.27
CA PHE A 88 3.91 -11.47 -8.37
C PHE A 88 5.01 -12.52 -8.55
N SER A 89 6.28 -12.11 -8.46
CA SER A 89 7.42 -13.01 -8.60
C SER A 89 7.47 -14.03 -7.46
N ILE A 90 7.15 -13.60 -6.23
CA ILE A 90 7.16 -14.47 -5.05
C ILE A 90 6.07 -15.54 -5.16
N ILE A 91 4.86 -15.14 -5.56
CA ILE A 91 3.71 -16.05 -5.68
C ILE A 91 3.91 -17.01 -6.85
N SER A 92 4.30 -16.52 -8.03
CA SER A 92 4.48 -17.35 -9.22
C SER A 92 5.62 -18.37 -9.07
N GLN A 93 6.69 -18.04 -8.36
CA GLN A 93 7.79 -18.97 -8.06
C GLN A 93 7.41 -20.06 -7.05
N SER A 94 6.51 -19.75 -6.11
CA SER A 94 6.12 -20.70 -5.04
C SER A 94 4.95 -21.60 -5.42
N LEU A 95 3.97 -21.08 -6.16
CA LEU A 95 2.68 -21.73 -6.44
C LEU A 95 2.44 -21.98 -7.94
N GLY A 96 3.36 -21.56 -8.80
CA GLY A 96 3.23 -21.68 -10.25
C GLY A 96 2.56 -20.47 -10.90
N LEU A 97 2.73 -20.36 -12.23
CA LEU A 97 2.25 -19.23 -13.02
C LEU A 97 0.72 -19.13 -13.09
N GLU A 98 0.01 -20.26 -13.05
CA GLU A 98 -1.47 -20.30 -13.08
C GLU A 98 -2.09 -19.66 -11.83
N VAL A 99 -1.56 -20.01 -10.65
CA VAL A 99 -1.98 -19.40 -9.37
C VAL A 99 -1.50 -17.95 -9.28
N GLY A 100 -0.27 -17.68 -9.73
CA GLY A 100 0.28 -16.33 -9.81
C GLY A 100 -0.60 -15.39 -10.64
N GLY A 101 -1.03 -15.80 -11.83
CA GLY A 101 -1.90 -14.99 -12.69
C GLY A 101 -3.30 -14.79 -12.12
N SER A 102 -3.93 -15.87 -11.65
CA SER A 102 -5.32 -15.85 -11.16
C SER A 102 -5.52 -14.99 -9.90
N VAL A 103 -4.53 -14.93 -9.00
CA VAL A 103 -4.61 -14.08 -7.80
C VAL A 103 -4.24 -12.62 -8.10
N ASN A 104 -3.21 -12.39 -8.92
CA ASN A 104 -2.69 -11.03 -9.13
C ASN A 104 -3.55 -10.18 -10.07
N LEU A 105 -4.31 -10.78 -11.00
CA LEU A 105 -5.18 -10.03 -11.89
C LEU A 105 -6.31 -9.30 -11.12
N PRO A 106 -7.09 -9.97 -10.24
CA PRO A 106 -8.04 -9.27 -9.36
C PRO A 106 -7.37 -8.26 -8.43
N PHE A 107 -6.20 -8.58 -7.88
CA PHE A 107 -5.47 -7.68 -7.00
C PHE A 107 -5.05 -6.39 -7.71
N TYR A 108 -4.62 -6.47 -8.97
CA TYR A 108 -4.29 -5.31 -9.79
C TYR A 108 -5.52 -4.40 -10.01
N VAL A 109 -6.67 -5.00 -10.35
CA VAL A 109 -7.93 -4.25 -10.50
C VAL A 109 -8.34 -3.61 -9.19
N ALA A 110 -8.26 -4.34 -8.07
CA ALA A 110 -8.55 -3.81 -6.74
C ALA A 110 -7.64 -2.63 -6.40
N GLN A 111 -6.35 -2.68 -6.76
CA GLN A 111 -5.42 -1.58 -6.49
C GLN A 111 -5.71 -0.34 -7.35
N ALA A 112 -6.16 -0.52 -8.59
CA ALA A 112 -6.62 0.59 -9.44
C ALA A 112 -7.87 1.28 -8.88
N ILE A 113 -8.87 0.49 -8.44
CA ILE A 113 -10.08 1.00 -7.78
C ILE A 113 -9.71 1.70 -6.46
N SER A 114 -8.79 1.12 -5.69
CA SER A 114 -8.32 1.70 -4.43
C SER A 114 -7.66 3.07 -4.65
N ALA A 115 -6.84 3.24 -5.69
CA ALA A 115 -6.24 4.53 -6.01
C ALA A 115 -7.31 5.59 -6.31
N ALA A 116 -8.33 5.26 -7.11
CA ALA A 116 -9.46 6.16 -7.36
C ALA A 116 -10.21 6.49 -6.06
N PHE A 117 -10.49 5.48 -5.23
CA PHE A 117 -11.17 5.64 -3.94
C PHE A 117 -10.43 6.63 -3.03
N TYR A 118 -9.12 6.55 -2.92
CA TYR A 118 -8.34 7.48 -2.09
C TYR A 118 -8.38 8.92 -2.60
N ILE A 119 -8.44 9.13 -3.92
CA ILE A 119 -8.60 10.48 -4.51
C ILE A 119 -9.97 11.06 -4.14
N PHE A 120 -11.04 10.27 -4.24
CA PHE A 120 -12.36 10.71 -3.81
C PHE A 120 -12.43 10.98 -2.31
N ALA A 121 -11.80 10.14 -1.49
CA ALA A 121 -11.74 10.36 -0.05
C ALA A 121 -11.00 11.66 0.32
N PHE A 122 -9.92 11.99 -0.39
CA PHE A 122 -9.24 13.28 -0.23
C PHE A 122 -10.15 14.45 -0.62
N SER A 123 -10.84 14.37 -1.75
CA SER A 123 -11.78 15.40 -2.20
C SER A 123 -12.89 15.63 -1.17
N GLU A 124 -13.44 14.55 -0.58
CA GLU A 124 -14.43 14.63 0.50
C GLU A 124 -13.88 15.28 1.78
N GLY A 125 -12.62 15.01 2.13
CA GLY A 125 -11.94 15.69 3.23
C GLY A 125 -11.70 17.17 2.97
N TRP A 126 -11.30 17.52 1.74
CA TRP A 126 -11.04 18.90 1.31
C TRP A 126 -12.30 19.77 1.38
N LEU A 127 -13.42 19.26 0.86
CA LEU A 127 -14.68 20.00 0.82
C LEU A 127 -15.28 20.26 2.20
N ARG A 128 -14.95 19.44 3.21
CA ARG A 128 -15.32 19.72 4.61
C ARG A 128 -14.65 20.99 5.15
N ILE A 129 -13.45 21.30 4.67
CA ILE A 129 -12.69 22.49 5.07
C ILE A 129 -13.06 23.68 4.16
N PHE A 130 -13.19 23.43 2.86
CA PHE A 130 -13.46 24.45 1.84
C PHE A 130 -14.74 24.15 1.04
N PRO A 131 -15.92 24.43 1.59
CA PRO A 131 -17.21 24.03 0.99
C PRO A 131 -17.53 24.75 -0.34
N ASN A 132 -16.88 25.88 -0.62
CA ASN A 132 -17.15 26.69 -1.81
C ASN A 132 -16.47 26.18 -3.09
N HIS A 133 -15.59 25.18 -2.99
CA HIS A 133 -14.90 24.63 -4.16
C HIS A 133 -15.74 23.53 -4.82
N SER A 134 -15.66 23.41 -6.14
CA SER A 134 -16.37 22.36 -6.86
C SER A 134 -15.69 21.01 -6.70
N ALA A 135 -16.46 19.99 -6.31
CA ALA A 135 -15.96 18.64 -6.05
C ALA A 135 -15.25 18.03 -7.26
N ALA A 136 -15.80 18.22 -8.46
CA ALA A 136 -15.23 17.71 -9.69
C ALA A 136 -13.82 18.28 -9.95
N LEU A 137 -13.65 19.59 -9.76
CA LEU A 137 -12.38 20.27 -10.04
C LEU A 137 -11.30 19.79 -9.06
N VAL A 138 -11.61 19.69 -7.76
CA VAL A 138 -10.67 19.16 -6.75
C VAL A 138 -10.24 17.74 -7.08
N THR A 139 -11.18 16.88 -7.49
CA THR A 139 -10.89 15.48 -7.86
C THR A 139 -10.01 15.39 -9.10
N PHE A 140 -10.31 16.14 -10.17
CA PHE A 140 -9.50 16.14 -11.39
C PHE A 140 -8.10 16.71 -11.18
N ILE A 141 -7.96 17.79 -10.40
CA ILE A 141 -6.65 18.34 -10.03
C ILE A 141 -5.85 17.32 -9.21
N THR A 142 -6.46 16.73 -8.18
CA THR A 142 -5.79 15.74 -7.32
C THR A 142 -5.33 14.54 -8.14
N PHE A 143 -6.19 14.03 -9.04
CA PHE A 143 -5.82 12.96 -9.96
C PHE A 143 -4.64 13.36 -10.85
N GLY A 144 -4.67 14.55 -11.46
CA GLY A 144 -3.60 15.05 -12.31
C GLY A 144 -2.26 15.19 -11.58
N ILE A 145 -2.28 15.70 -10.34
CA ILE A 145 -1.07 15.81 -9.49
C ILE A 145 -0.52 14.43 -9.13
N CYS A 146 -1.37 13.52 -8.63
CA CYS A 146 -0.97 12.17 -8.27
C CYS A 146 -0.41 11.41 -9.48
N PHE A 147 -1.05 11.54 -10.63
CA PHE A 147 -0.59 10.97 -11.89
C PHE A 147 0.76 11.56 -12.32
N GLY A 148 0.93 12.88 -12.25
CA GLY A 148 2.20 13.54 -12.55
C GLY A 148 3.35 13.10 -11.65
N ILE A 149 3.11 12.98 -10.33
CA ILE A 149 4.09 12.47 -9.37
C ILE A 149 4.46 11.02 -9.70
N ALA A 150 3.47 10.18 -10.00
CA ALA A 150 3.68 8.78 -10.35
C ALA A 150 4.51 8.61 -11.64
N PHE A 151 4.33 9.49 -12.63
CA PHE A 151 5.10 9.45 -13.87
C PHE A 151 6.54 9.94 -13.71
N PHE A 152 6.78 10.96 -12.89
CA PHE A 152 8.08 11.63 -12.86
C PHE A 152 9.03 11.06 -11.80
N SER A 153 8.54 10.59 -10.63
CA SER A 153 9.46 10.15 -9.57
C SER A 153 8.85 9.20 -8.54
N VAL A 154 9.22 7.92 -8.64
CA VAL A 154 9.01 6.92 -7.57
C VAL A 154 9.92 7.19 -6.37
N ASN A 155 11.14 7.70 -6.60
CA ASN A 155 12.11 7.97 -5.54
C ASN A 155 11.69 9.12 -4.62
N LEU A 156 10.94 10.10 -5.13
CA LEU A 156 10.36 11.15 -4.31
C LEU A 156 9.27 10.59 -3.38
N ALA A 157 8.40 9.71 -3.88
CA ALA A 157 7.36 9.07 -3.08
C ALA A 157 7.94 8.27 -1.89
N ALA A 158 9.07 7.59 -2.10
CA ALA A 158 9.75 6.86 -1.04
C ALA A 158 10.26 7.76 0.11
N ARG A 159 10.71 8.99 -0.21
CA ARG A 159 11.17 9.96 0.79
C ARG A 159 10.01 10.64 1.53
N ILE A 160 8.90 10.90 0.85
CA ILE A 160 7.72 11.60 1.42
C ILE A 160 7.01 10.75 2.48
N ARG A 161 7.17 9.42 2.51
CA ARG A 161 6.47 8.58 3.50
C ARG A 161 6.77 8.96 4.97
N TYR A 162 7.99 9.38 5.27
CA TYR A 162 8.41 9.71 6.63
C TYR A 162 7.66 10.92 7.19
N PRO A 163 7.60 12.06 6.49
CA PRO A 163 6.78 13.18 6.95
C PRO A 163 5.29 12.84 6.98
N ILE A 164 4.76 12.05 6.04
CA ILE A 164 3.35 11.63 6.10
C ILE A 164 3.09 10.80 7.36
N LEU A 165 3.96 9.82 7.66
CA LEU A 165 3.81 9.00 8.86
C LEU A 165 3.81 9.86 10.13
N PHE A 166 4.73 10.82 10.22
CA PHE A 166 4.79 11.75 11.34
C PHE A 166 3.48 12.54 11.50
N ILE A 167 2.92 13.05 10.39
CA ILE A 167 1.64 13.77 10.39
C ILE A 167 0.48 12.85 10.82
N VAL A 168 0.43 11.62 10.32
CA VAL A 168 -0.64 10.65 10.67
C VAL A 168 -0.57 10.26 12.14
N THR A 169 0.62 9.97 12.67
CA THR A 169 0.80 9.65 14.09
C THR A 169 0.46 10.85 14.98
N PHE A 170 0.86 12.05 14.59
CA PHE A 170 0.50 13.27 15.33
C PHE A 170 -1.02 13.53 15.30
N SER A 171 -1.66 13.35 14.15
CA SER A 171 -3.11 13.43 13.98
C SER A 171 -3.83 12.43 14.89
N LEU A 172 -3.36 11.18 14.96
CA LEU A 172 -3.93 10.16 15.84
C LEU A 172 -3.80 10.53 17.33
N LEU A 173 -2.63 11.05 17.75
CA LEU A 173 -2.43 11.52 19.12
C LEU A 173 -3.34 12.69 19.47
N SER A 174 -3.67 13.55 18.50
CA SER A 174 -4.55 14.71 18.70
C SER A 174 -6.03 14.34 18.80
N VAL A 175 -6.43 13.16 18.33
CA VAL A 175 -7.84 12.69 18.36
C VAL A 175 -8.24 12.15 19.74
N PHE A 176 -7.27 11.70 20.53
CA PHE A 176 -7.44 11.28 21.93
C PHE A 176 -7.22 12.45 22.89
#